data_AF-A0A890JEC7-F1
#
_entry.id   AF-A0A890JEC7-F1
#
_cell.length_a   1.000
_cell.length_b   1.000
_cell.length_c   1.000
_cell.angle_alpha   90.00
_cell.angle_beta   90.00
_cell.angle_gamma   90.00
#
_symmetry.space_group_name_H-M   'P 1'
#
loop_
_entity.id
_entity.type
_entity.pdbx_description
1 polymer ?
#
loop_
_entity_poly.entity_id
_entity_poly.type
_entity_poly.pdbx_seq_one_letter_code
_entity_poly.pdbx_strand_id
1 'polypeptide(L)'
;MPSKLSNHLPIYNNISKYGHSNFVLVILEIHGSSYFCKTDPGFYARETFFIQLFKSLGDCLNILDQGGSSVGYIHTQETKDKMQETYSDERRAFAANINKGGITNPTHLQNMSDSATEFWNSGSDRSAELKTREPYGFWSLYRKNLRFDGTLFKSYPSFIAAGKDLGACRKYLAKICDTGKIYRKVYLVKLI
;
A
#
# COMPACT_ATOMS: atom_id res chain seq x y z
N MET A 1 -21.76 -3.90 8.24
CA MET A 1 -21.32 -3.11 9.40
C MET A 1 -20.65 -1.85 8.88
N PRO A 2 -21.27 -0.66 8.92
CA PRO A 2 -20.56 0.55 8.52
C PRO A 2 -19.55 0.89 9.62
N SER A 3 -18.29 1.10 9.23
CA SER A 3 -17.18 1.40 10.14
C SER A 3 -17.47 2.67 10.93
N LYS A 4 -17.65 2.54 12.26
CA LYS A 4 -17.72 3.65 13.22
C LYS A 4 -16.35 4.33 13.39
N LEU A 5 -15.80 4.89 12.34
CA LEU A 5 -14.93 6.04 12.50
C LEU A 5 -15.89 7.24 12.56
N SER A 6 -16.24 7.68 13.77
CA SER A 6 -16.88 8.97 13.94
C SER A 6 -15.96 10.01 13.31
N ASN A 7 -16.35 10.57 12.18
CA ASN A 7 -15.57 11.58 11.51
C ASN A 7 -15.48 12.81 12.44
N HIS A 8 -14.39 12.92 13.21
CA HIS A 8 -14.11 14.03 14.13
C HIS A 8 -13.77 15.34 13.41
N LEU A 9 -14.28 15.52 12.20
CA LEU A 9 -14.07 16.71 11.40
C LEU A 9 -14.89 17.87 12.01
N PRO A 10 -14.33 19.09 12.13
CA PRO A 10 -15.03 20.23 12.70
C PRO A 10 -16.39 20.49 12.06
N ILE A 11 -16.49 20.38 10.73
CA ILE A 11 -17.75 20.58 10.00
C ILE A 11 -18.82 19.55 10.39
N TYR A 12 -18.45 18.28 10.55
CA TYR A 12 -19.38 17.22 10.93
C TYR A 12 -19.88 17.40 12.37
N ASN A 13 -18.96 17.76 13.28
CA ASN A 13 -19.32 18.03 14.68
C ASN A 13 -20.28 19.22 14.80
N ASN A 14 -20.06 20.29 14.02
CA ASN A 14 -20.95 21.45 14.03
C ASN A 14 -22.32 21.13 13.40
N ILE A 15 -22.36 20.42 12.28
CA ILE A 15 -23.63 19.97 11.67
C ILE A 15 -24.40 19.07 12.62
N SER A 16 -23.73 18.14 13.31
CA SER A 16 -24.38 17.25 14.29
C SER A 16 -24.94 18.03 15.48
N LYS A 17 -24.21 19.05 15.96
CA LYS A 17 -24.59 19.85 17.13
C LYS A 17 -25.72 20.85 16.83
N TYR A 18 -25.65 21.53 15.69
CA TYR A 18 -26.55 22.63 15.36
C TYR A 18 -27.62 22.25 14.33
N GLY A 19 -27.45 21.13 13.61
CA GLY A 19 -28.37 20.70 12.56
C GLY A 19 -28.14 21.42 11.22
N HIS A 20 -28.56 20.77 10.12
CA HIS A 20 -28.34 21.28 8.76
C HIS A 20 -29.04 22.61 8.46
N SER A 21 -30.17 22.91 9.11
CA SER A 21 -30.92 24.15 8.90
C SER A 21 -30.17 25.42 9.33
N ASN A 22 -29.11 25.27 10.13
CA ASN A 22 -28.26 26.37 10.59
C ASN A 22 -27.05 26.61 9.67
N PHE A 23 -27.00 25.96 8.50
CA PHE A 23 -25.96 26.15 7.49
C PHE A 23 -26.56 26.66 6.19
N VAL A 24 -25.82 27.57 5.53
CA VAL A 24 -26.15 28.06 4.20
C VAL A 24 -25.02 27.73 3.23
N LEU A 25 -25.39 27.32 2.02
CA LEU A 25 -24.43 27.14 0.93
C LEU A 25 -24.36 28.42 0.11
N VAL A 26 -23.17 29.00 0.02
CA VAL A 26 -22.89 30.19 -0.79
C VAL A 26 -21.82 29.86 -1.81
N ILE A 27 -22.07 30.22 -3.07
CA ILE A 27 -21.08 30.09 -4.16
C ILE A 27 -20.26 31.38 -4.17
N LEU A 28 -18.97 31.27 -3.87
CA LEU A 28 -18.05 32.42 -3.80
C LEU A 28 -17.54 32.84 -5.19
N GLU A 29 -17.24 31.86 -6.04
CA GLU A 29 -16.70 32.08 -7.38
C GLU A 29 -17.11 30.93 -8.29
N ILE A 30 -17.46 31.23 -9.55
CA ILE A 30 -17.70 30.22 -10.58
C ILE A 30 -16.42 30.09 -11.40
N HIS A 31 -15.73 28.97 -11.24
CA HIS A 31 -14.48 28.72 -11.94
C HIS A 31 -14.64 27.63 -13.01
N GLY A 32 -14.96 28.04 -14.24
CA GLY A 32 -14.85 27.23 -15.46
C GLY A 32 -15.35 25.78 -15.38
N SER A 33 -14.75 24.91 -16.21
CA SER A 33 -15.00 23.46 -16.13
C SER A 33 -14.08 22.82 -15.09
N SER A 34 -14.65 21.92 -14.28
CA SER A 34 -13.95 21.18 -13.22
C SER A 34 -12.74 20.37 -13.71
N TYR A 35 -12.70 20.06 -15.01
CA TYR A 35 -11.57 19.39 -15.66
C TYR A 35 -10.28 20.23 -15.60
N PHE A 36 -10.39 21.56 -15.72
CA PHE A 36 -9.23 22.46 -15.76
C PHE A 36 -8.78 22.91 -14.36
N CYS A 37 -9.57 22.70 -13.31
CA CYS A 37 -9.23 23.16 -11.95
C CYS A 37 -7.95 22.55 -11.39
N LYS A 38 -7.61 21.31 -11.76
CA LYS A 38 -6.38 20.65 -11.28
C LYS A 38 -5.13 21.07 -12.06
N THR A 39 -5.30 21.57 -13.28
CA THR A 39 -4.21 21.97 -14.17
C THR A 39 -3.96 23.47 -14.16
N ASP A 40 -4.94 24.28 -13.72
CA ASP A 40 -4.76 25.71 -13.50
C ASP A 40 -4.05 25.98 -12.16
N PRO A 41 -2.79 26.45 -12.17
CA PRO A 41 -2.09 26.82 -10.93
C PRO A 41 -2.80 27.94 -10.16
N GLY A 42 -3.62 28.76 -10.82
CA GLY A 42 -4.41 29.80 -10.20
C GLY A 42 -5.58 29.29 -9.34
N PHE A 43 -6.06 28.06 -9.57
CA PHE A 43 -7.20 27.51 -8.84
C PHE A 43 -6.89 27.34 -7.35
N TYR A 44 -5.80 26.65 -7.01
CA TYR A 44 -5.40 26.45 -5.62
C TYR A 44 -4.97 27.75 -4.93
N ALA A 45 -4.44 28.72 -5.69
CA ALA A 45 -4.14 30.05 -5.16
C ALA A 45 -5.41 30.78 -4.72
N ARG A 46 -6.48 30.73 -5.52
CA ARG A 46 -7.80 31.30 -5.18
C ARG A 46 -8.46 30.56 -4.01
N GLU A 47 -8.44 29.23 -4.03
CA GLU A 47 -8.94 28.42 -2.90
C GLU A 47 -8.23 28.79 -1.59
N THR A 48 -6.90 28.87 -1.63
CA THR A 48 -6.07 29.27 -0.48
C THR A 48 -6.40 30.69 -0.02
N PHE A 49 -6.60 31.62 -0.96
CA PHE A 49 -6.99 33.01 -0.64
C PHE A 49 -8.29 33.06 0.15
N PHE A 50 -9.35 32.36 -0.29
CA PHE A 50 -10.62 32.35 0.44
C PHE A 50 -10.49 31.69 1.81
N ILE A 51 -9.77 30.56 1.92
CA ILE A 51 -9.52 29.90 3.21
C ILE A 51 -8.85 30.86 4.20
N GLN A 52 -7.79 31.55 3.75
CA GLN A 52 -7.06 32.51 4.59
C GLN A 52 -7.92 33.73 4.95
N LEU A 53 -8.70 34.24 4.01
CA LEU A 53 -9.63 35.33 4.25
C LEU A 53 -10.63 34.97 5.36
N PHE A 54 -11.31 33.83 5.28
CA PHE A 54 -12.27 33.41 6.31
C PHE A 54 -11.61 33.05 7.64
N LYS A 55 -10.40 32.48 7.63
CA LYS A 55 -9.62 32.26 8.85
C LYS A 55 -9.27 33.56 9.56
N SER A 56 -8.91 34.60 8.83
CA SER A 56 -8.62 35.91 9.41
C SER A 56 -9.82 36.56 10.10
N LEU A 57 -11.04 36.19 9.71
CA LEU A 57 -12.28 36.66 10.33
C LEU A 57 -12.66 35.88 11.60
N GLY A 58 -11.90 34.84 11.95
CA GLY A 58 -12.07 34.05 13.19
C GLY A 58 -12.98 32.82 13.06
N ASP A 59 -13.78 32.72 12.00
CA ASP A 59 -14.82 31.70 11.86
C ASP A 59 -14.57 30.78 10.65
N CYS A 60 -13.59 29.89 10.77
CA CYS A 60 -13.29 28.92 9.71
C CYS A 60 -13.24 27.49 10.22
N LEU A 61 -14.06 26.63 9.62
CA LEU A 61 -14.11 25.19 9.91
C LEU A 61 -13.08 24.38 9.09
N ASN A 62 -12.34 25.02 8.18
CA ASN A 62 -11.30 24.36 7.39
C ASN A 62 -10.10 24.00 8.27
N ILE A 63 -9.76 22.72 8.27
CA ILE A 63 -8.60 22.20 9.00
C ILE A 63 -7.30 22.70 8.36
N LEU A 64 -7.23 22.70 7.03
CA LEU A 64 -6.04 23.05 6.27
C LEU A 64 -5.97 24.54 5.97
N ASP A 65 -4.75 25.06 5.86
CA ASP A 65 -4.48 26.48 5.54
C ASP A 65 -4.34 26.75 4.04
N GLN A 66 -4.22 25.69 3.23
CA GLN A 66 -3.97 25.78 1.79
C GLN A 66 -4.85 24.83 1.00
N GLY A 67 -5.34 25.32 -0.13
CA GLY A 67 -6.09 24.54 -1.12
C GLY A 67 -5.23 23.46 -1.77
N GLY A 68 -5.83 22.31 -2.07
CA GLY A 68 -5.12 21.18 -2.68
C GLY A 68 -4.06 20.49 -1.81
N SER A 69 -3.81 20.97 -0.59
CA SER A 69 -2.88 20.33 0.33
C SER A 69 -3.48 19.05 0.91
N SER A 70 -2.68 17.99 1.01
CA SER A 70 -2.92 16.84 1.87
C SER A 70 -1.97 16.82 3.06
N VAL A 71 -1.11 17.83 3.18
CA VAL A 71 -0.15 17.96 4.28
C VAL A 71 -0.98 18.31 5.50
N GLY A 72 -1.07 17.36 6.44
CA GLY A 72 -1.80 17.55 7.69
C GLY A 72 -1.27 18.74 8.50
N TYR A 73 -1.92 19.00 9.62
CA TYR A 73 -1.52 20.07 10.54
C TYR A 73 -0.04 19.90 10.95
N ILE A 74 0.79 20.91 10.67
CA ILE A 74 2.17 20.96 11.14
C ILE A 74 2.12 21.41 12.60
N HIS A 75 2.45 20.50 13.52
CA HIS A 75 2.45 20.81 14.95
C HIS A 75 3.41 21.97 15.26
N THR A 76 2.87 23.01 15.90
CA THR A 76 3.66 24.09 16.51
C THR A 76 4.53 23.55 17.64
N GLN A 77 5.57 24.30 18.03
CA GLN A 77 6.44 23.89 19.14
C GLN A 77 5.64 23.69 20.43
N GLU A 78 4.74 24.62 20.76
CA GLU A 78 3.84 24.49 21.91
C GLU A 78 3.00 23.20 21.86
N THR A 79 2.49 22.83 20.67
CA THR A 79 1.73 21.58 20.52
C THR A 79 2.62 20.36 20.76
N LYS A 80 3.86 20.38 20.25
CA LYS A 80 4.83 19.30 20.47
C LYS A 80 5.18 19.17 21.96
N ASP A 81 5.35 20.28 22.66
CA ASP A 81 5.66 20.30 24.08
C ASP A 81 4.51 19.68 24.89
N LYS A 82 3.26 20.07 24.63
CA LYS A 82 2.06 19.44 25.25
C LYS A 82 1.96 17.95 24.94
N MET A 83 2.28 17.54 23.72
CA MET A 83 2.31 16.13 23.33
C MET A 83 3.39 15.36 24.08
N GLN A 84 4.55 15.98 24.34
CA GLN A 84 5.63 15.40 25.14
C GLN A 84 5.26 15.30 26.62
N GLU A 85 4.63 16.33 27.19
CA GLU A 85 4.15 16.33 28.59
C GLU A 85 3.16 15.19 28.86
N THR A 86 2.28 14.90 27.89
CA THR A 86 1.33 13.79 27.97
C THR A 86 2.01 12.41 27.86
N TYR A 87 3.28 12.37 27.42
CA TYR A 87 4.04 11.15 27.18
C TYR A 87 4.84 10.73 28.41
N SER A 88 4.13 10.24 29.42
CA SER A 88 4.70 9.83 30.72
C SER A 88 5.78 8.76 30.58
N ASP A 89 6.68 8.68 31.56
CA ASP A 89 7.77 7.71 31.59
C ASP A 89 7.24 6.28 31.64
N GLU A 90 6.12 6.03 32.33
CA GLU A 90 5.45 4.73 32.35
C GLU A 90 4.95 4.34 30.97
N ARG A 91 4.37 5.29 30.22
CA ARG A 91 3.89 5.06 28.85
C ARG A 91 5.06 4.80 27.90
N ARG A 92 6.18 5.50 28.09
CA ARG A 92 7.42 5.29 27.32
C ARG A 92 8.03 3.92 27.59
N ALA A 93 8.10 3.51 28.86
CA ALA A 93 8.58 2.20 29.27
C ALA A 93 7.67 1.08 28.76
N PHE A 94 6.35 1.26 28.83
CA PHE A 94 5.38 0.34 28.24
C PHE A 94 5.61 0.18 26.74
N ALA A 95 5.64 1.30 25.98
CA ALA A 95 5.86 1.28 24.54
C ALA A 95 7.19 0.62 24.13
N ALA A 96 8.27 0.90 24.87
CA ALA A 96 9.57 0.26 24.66
C ALA A 96 9.54 -1.26 24.90
N ASN A 97 8.67 -1.72 25.80
CA ASN A 97 8.53 -3.14 26.15
C ASN A 97 7.53 -3.90 25.26
N ILE A 98 6.66 -3.24 24.48
CA ILE A 98 5.64 -3.89 23.64
C ILE A 98 6.23 -4.98 22.72
N ASN A 99 7.40 -4.72 22.13
CA ASN A 99 8.04 -5.64 21.17
C ASN A 99 9.29 -6.32 21.75
N LYS A 100 9.58 -6.12 23.03
CA LYS A 100 10.81 -6.61 23.64
C LYS A 100 10.75 -8.13 23.75
N GLY A 101 11.59 -8.80 22.97
CA GLY A 101 11.66 -10.26 22.89
C GLY A 101 10.81 -10.91 21.79
N GLY A 102 10.01 -10.16 21.03
CA GLY A 102 9.08 -10.73 20.04
C GLY A 102 9.79 -11.49 18.91
N ILE A 103 10.72 -10.84 18.21
CA ILE A 103 11.45 -11.43 17.06
C ILE A 103 12.49 -12.47 17.51
N THR A 104 12.92 -12.42 18.77
CA THR A 104 13.93 -13.34 19.32
C THR A 104 13.32 -14.53 20.06
N ASN A 105 12.01 -14.53 20.31
CA ASN A 105 11.32 -15.64 20.96
C ASN A 105 11.12 -16.78 19.95
N PRO A 106 11.72 -17.97 20.16
CA PRO A 106 11.62 -19.09 19.22
C PRO A 106 10.18 -19.54 19.00
N THR A 107 9.32 -19.47 20.02
CA THR A 107 7.90 -19.82 19.89
C THR A 107 7.15 -18.85 18.99
N HIS A 108 7.45 -17.55 19.09
CA HIS A 108 6.83 -16.53 18.23
C HIS A 108 7.29 -16.67 16.78
N LEU A 109 8.57 -16.95 16.55
CA LEU A 109 9.11 -17.25 15.22
C LEU A 109 8.45 -18.47 14.59
N GLN A 110 8.26 -19.54 15.37
CA GLN A 110 7.57 -20.75 14.91
C GLN A 110 6.12 -20.44 14.55
N ASN A 111 5.37 -19.75 15.42
CA ASN A 111 3.99 -19.35 15.16
C ASN A 111 3.85 -18.49 13.90
N MET A 112 4.79 -17.56 13.66
CA MET A 112 4.83 -16.76 12.42
C MET A 112 5.10 -17.63 11.19
N SER A 113 6.03 -18.59 11.29
CA SER A 113 6.36 -19.53 10.22
C SER A 113 5.17 -20.43 9.88
N ASP A 114 4.49 -20.96 10.90
CA ASP A 114 3.32 -21.82 10.74
C ASP A 114 2.15 -21.04 10.16
N SER A 115 1.89 -19.82 10.66
CA SER A 115 0.85 -18.93 10.12
C SER A 115 1.12 -18.55 8.66
N ALA A 116 2.39 -18.30 8.28
CA ALA A 116 2.75 -18.04 6.90
C ALA A 116 2.53 -19.28 6.02
N THR A 117 2.89 -20.46 6.53
CA THR A 117 2.69 -21.73 5.83
C THR A 117 1.21 -22.04 5.64
N GLU A 118 0.39 -21.87 6.68
CA GLU A 118 -1.06 -21.98 6.63
C GLU A 118 -1.66 -20.96 5.65
N PHE A 119 -1.19 -19.71 5.66
CA PHE A 119 -1.61 -18.70 4.69
C PHE A 119 -1.38 -19.17 3.24
N TRP A 120 -0.17 -19.68 2.93
CA TRP A 120 0.15 -20.19 1.59
C TRP A 120 -0.61 -21.47 1.23
N ASN A 121 -0.90 -22.33 2.21
CA ASN A 121 -1.58 -23.61 2.02
C ASN A 121 -3.12 -23.50 2.02
N SER A 122 -3.68 -22.45 2.62
CA SER A 122 -5.13 -22.26 2.78
C SER A 122 -5.87 -22.08 1.45
N GLY A 123 -5.16 -21.97 0.33
CA GLY A 123 -5.76 -21.86 -1.00
C GLY A 123 -6.68 -20.65 -1.15
N SER A 124 -6.61 -19.66 -0.23
CA SER A 124 -7.39 -18.44 -0.37
C SER A 124 -6.98 -17.79 -1.68
N ASP A 125 -7.90 -17.80 -2.63
CA ASP A 125 -7.71 -17.35 -4.00
C ASP A 125 -7.62 -15.81 -4.06
N ARG A 126 -6.85 -15.21 -3.15
CA ARG A 126 -6.36 -13.84 -3.27
C ARG A 126 -5.34 -13.72 -4.39
N SER A 127 -5.08 -14.78 -5.16
CA SER A 127 -4.56 -14.62 -6.51
C SER A 127 -5.45 -13.66 -7.30
N ALA A 128 -6.78 -13.64 -7.13
CA ALA A 128 -7.65 -12.65 -7.76
C ALA A 128 -7.41 -11.21 -7.27
N GLU A 129 -7.29 -10.99 -5.95
CA GLU A 129 -7.00 -9.68 -5.34
C GLU A 129 -5.58 -9.17 -5.62
N LEU A 130 -4.60 -10.07 -5.67
CA LEU A 130 -3.22 -9.79 -6.07
C LEU A 130 -3.08 -9.66 -7.59
N LYS A 131 -3.93 -10.31 -8.40
CA LYS A 131 -4.02 -10.11 -9.86
C LYS A 131 -4.56 -8.72 -10.20
N THR A 132 -5.46 -8.15 -9.38
CA THR A 132 -5.96 -6.78 -9.56
C THR A 132 -5.00 -5.69 -9.11
N ARG A 133 -4.05 -5.99 -8.21
CA ARG A 133 -2.91 -5.11 -7.92
C ARG A 133 -1.77 -5.51 -8.83
N GLU A 134 -1.76 -5.04 -10.09
CA GLU A 134 -0.77 -5.41 -11.13
C GLU A 134 0.56 -5.91 -10.54
N PRO A 135 0.74 -7.24 -10.41
CA PRO A 135 1.97 -7.78 -9.92
C PRO A 135 2.84 -7.96 -11.15
N TYR A 136 3.82 -7.09 -11.31
CA TYR A 136 4.97 -7.29 -12.18
C TYR A 136 5.34 -8.79 -12.26
N GLY A 137 5.03 -9.42 -13.39
CA GLY A 137 5.67 -10.64 -13.87
C GLY A 137 5.49 -11.91 -13.04
N PHE A 138 4.28 -12.27 -12.60
CA PHE A 138 4.03 -13.64 -12.13
C PHE A 138 3.73 -14.58 -13.33
N TRP A 139 4.80 -15.15 -13.89
CA TRP A 139 4.76 -16.13 -14.99
C TRP A 139 4.13 -17.45 -14.50
N SER A 140 2.80 -17.50 -14.42
CA SER A 140 2.05 -18.76 -14.30
C SER A 140 1.77 -19.33 -15.69
N LEU A 141 1.89 -20.66 -15.81
CA LEU A 141 1.45 -21.51 -16.94
C LEU A 141 2.39 -21.60 -18.14
N TYR A 142 3.51 -22.30 -17.98
CA TYR A 142 4.17 -22.94 -19.13
C TYR A 142 4.68 -24.31 -18.69
N ARG A 143 4.18 -25.39 -19.31
CA ARG A 143 4.76 -26.75 -19.15
C ARG A 143 6.10 -26.72 -19.90
N LYS A 144 7.21 -26.88 -19.18
CA LYS A 144 8.55 -26.67 -19.77
C LYS A 144 9.19 -27.99 -20.12
N ASN A 145 9.51 -28.12 -21.40
CA ASN A 145 10.04 -29.32 -21.99
C ASN A 145 11.55 -29.23 -22.13
N LEU A 146 12.28 -30.21 -21.58
CA LEU A 146 13.66 -30.48 -21.96
C LEU A 146 13.63 -31.26 -23.27
N ARG A 147 14.43 -30.86 -24.26
CA ARG A 147 14.64 -31.65 -25.49
C ARG A 147 16.09 -32.08 -25.62
N PHE A 148 16.30 -33.31 -26.08
CA PHE A 148 17.55 -33.79 -26.66
C PHE A 148 17.29 -33.94 -28.17
N ASP A 149 18.04 -33.28 -29.04
CA ASP A 149 17.92 -33.36 -30.52
C ASP A 149 16.52 -33.07 -31.12
N GLY A 150 15.65 -32.36 -30.39
CA GLY A 150 14.31 -31.99 -30.84
C GLY A 150 13.19 -32.92 -30.37
N THR A 151 13.49 -34.04 -29.71
CA THR A 151 12.49 -34.92 -29.07
C THR A 151 12.26 -34.51 -27.61
N LEU A 152 11.02 -34.65 -27.14
CA LEU A 152 10.62 -34.30 -25.77
C LEU A 152 11.21 -35.31 -24.77
N PHE A 153 12.13 -34.86 -23.91
CA PHE A 153 12.72 -35.65 -22.85
C PHE A 153 11.86 -35.66 -21.58
N LYS A 154 11.51 -34.48 -21.04
CA LYS A 154 10.71 -34.38 -19.80
C LYS A 154 10.04 -33.01 -19.67
N SER A 155 8.80 -33.01 -19.17
CA SER A 155 8.01 -31.79 -18.91
C SER A 155 7.93 -31.49 -17.42
N TYR A 156 8.14 -30.24 -17.02
CA TYR A 156 7.99 -29.80 -15.63
C TYR A 156 6.91 -28.71 -15.49
N PRO A 157 6.18 -28.70 -14.36
CA PRO A 157 5.19 -27.66 -14.06
C PRO A 157 5.84 -26.32 -13.68
N SER A 158 7.11 -26.30 -13.24
CA SER A 158 7.83 -25.08 -12.89
C SER A 158 9.36 -25.24 -13.01
N PHE A 159 10.07 -24.11 -13.09
CA PHE A 159 11.54 -24.09 -13.02
C PHE A 159 12.08 -24.57 -11.66
N ILE A 160 11.26 -24.53 -10.60
CA ILE A 160 11.66 -25.02 -9.28
C ILE A 160 11.68 -26.55 -9.29
N ALA A 161 10.64 -27.18 -9.85
CA ALA A 161 10.58 -28.62 -10.03
C ALA A 161 11.69 -29.12 -10.96
N ALA A 162 11.92 -28.44 -12.08
CA ALA A 162 13.03 -28.72 -12.98
C ALA A 162 14.40 -28.52 -12.30
N GLY A 163 14.54 -27.48 -11.47
CA GLY A 163 15.77 -27.17 -10.76
C GLY A 163 16.17 -28.20 -9.73
N LYS A 164 15.20 -28.78 -9.01
CA LYS A 164 15.44 -29.89 -8.06
C LYS A 164 15.98 -31.13 -8.76
N ASP A 165 15.42 -31.47 -9.91
CA ASP A 165 15.81 -32.67 -10.69
C ASP A 165 17.13 -32.47 -11.44
N LEU A 166 17.34 -31.28 -12.02
CA LEU A 166 18.52 -30.95 -12.83
C LEU A 166 19.71 -30.43 -12.01
N GLY A 167 19.53 -30.21 -10.70
CA GLY A 167 20.53 -29.58 -9.83
C GLY A 167 20.88 -28.16 -10.27
N ALA A 168 19.88 -27.35 -10.66
CA ALA A 168 20.07 -25.99 -11.15
C ALA A 168 19.13 -24.99 -10.46
N CYS A 169 19.60 -23.75 -10.28
CA CYS A 169 18.76 -22.71 -9.68
C CYS A 169 17.75 -22.14 -10.70
N ARG A 170 16.59 -21.68 -10.21
CA ARG A 170 15.50 -21.09 -11.02
C ARG A 170 16.01 -20.02 -11.99
N LYS A 171 16.84 -19.09 -11.52
CA LYS A 171 17.36 -17.96 -12.31
C LYS A 171 18.19 -18.44 -13.50
N TYR A 172 18.98 -19.49 -13.30
CA TYR A 172 19.81 -20.06 -14.36
C TYR A 172 18.97 -20.75 -15.43
N LEU A 173 17.99 -21.56 -15.03
CA LEU A 173 17.07 -22.21 -15.97
C LEU A 173 16.21 -21.20 -16.75
N ALA A 174 15.78 -20.11 -16.11
CA ALA A 174 15.09 -19.01 -16.79
C ALA A 174 15.98 -18.35 -17.85
N LYS A 175 17.20 -17.95 -17.48
CA LYS A 175 18.18 -17.36 -18.41
C LYS A 175 18.49 -18.26 -19.60
N ILE A 176 18.63 -19.56 -19.38
CA ILE A 176 18.87 -20.54 -20.44
C ILE A 176 17.68 -20.63 -21.39
N CYS A 177 16.47 -20.65 -20.84
CA CYS A 177 15.25 -20.65 -21.63
C CYS A 177 15.13 -19.38 -22.51
N ASP A 178 15.46 -18.22 -21.96
CA ASP A 178 15.37 -16.93 -22.67
C ASP A 178 16.47 -16.79 -23.73
N THR A 179 17.67 -17.28 -23.44
CA THR A 179 18.83 -17.19 -24.36
C THR A 179 18.89 -18.31 -25.38
N GLY A 180 18.02 -19.32 -25.27
CA GLY A 180 18.03 -20.50 -26.15
C GLY A 180 19.32 -21.34 -26.07
N LYS A 181 20.15 -21.12 -25.04
CA LYS A 181 21.41 -21.83 -24.85
C LYS A 181 21.15 -23.26 -24.38
N ILE A 182 22.10 -24.16 -24.65
CA ILE A 182 21.99 -25.56 -24.24
C ILE A 182 22.47 -25.69 -22.79
N TYR A 183 21.60 -26.18 -21.90
CA TYR A 183 21.96 -26.52 -20.52
C TYR A 183 22.88 -27.75 -20.51
N ARG A 184 24.04 -27.63 -19.85
CA ARG A 184 25.09 -28.66 -19.74
C ARG A 184 25.51 -29.28 -21.10
N LYS A 185 25.34 -28.55 -22.21
CA LYS A 185 25.59 -29.04 -23.58
C LYS A 185 24.74 -30.27 -23.99
N VAL A 186 23.69 -30.58 -23.24
CA VAL A 186 22.84 -31.78 -23.42
C VAL A 186 21.37 -31.40 -23.61
N TYR A 187 20.86 -30.41 -22.89
CA TYR A 187 19.42 -30.14 -22.86
C TYR A 187 19.05 -28.77 -23.42
N LEU A 188 18.05 -28.73 -24.29
CA LEU A 188 17.43 -27.49 -24.74
C LEU A 188 16.18 -27.23 -23.89
N VAL A 189 16.12 -26.07 -23.21
CA VAL A 189 15.00 -25.68 -22.34
C VAL A 189 14.09 -24.72 -23.12
N LYS A 190 12.82 -25.09 -23.34
CA LYS A 190 11.82 -24.23 -23.99
C LYS A 190 10.55 -24.07 -23.17
N LEU A 191 9.96 -22.88 -23.24
CA LEU A 191 8.61 -22.55 -22.80
C LEU A 191 7.61 -23.06 -23.85
N ILE A 192 6.50 -23.66 -23.42
CA ILE A 192 5.31 -24.00 -24.23
C ILE A 192 4.09 -23.43 -23.55
#